data_AF-A0AAD9QK66-F1
#
_entry.id   AF-A0AAD9QK66-F1
#
_cell.length_a   1.000
_cell.length_b   1.000
_cell.length_c   1.000
_cell.angle_alpha   90.00
_cell.angle_beta   90.00
_cell.angle_gamma   90.00
#
_symmetry.space_group_name_H-M   'P 1'
#
loop_
_entity.id
_entity.type
_entity.pdbx_description
1 polymer ?
#
loop_
_entity_poly.entity_id
_entity_poly.type
_entity_poly.pdbx_seq_one_letter_code
_entity_poly.pdbx_strand_id
1 'polypeptide(L)'
;MHAMVYHIPRFMTKYDGTKKFTGQGVEKLDDDCRRIHLQRSNKWDAPKDVLLVGKQVEHLYEYEGVSRKYRKQKPEYWNMKIHESRAKRPKIFTELPDDHHVVSGDLMIDEMTAEEKKDKLKERGFTNRLRSIKKLQELFLNTLRQEKNINSILILMASLSRKVMVGTKFNIN
;
A
#
# COMPACT_ATOMS: atom_id res chain seq x y z
N MET A 1 -2.75 44.42 13.02
CA MET A 1 -3.72 44.85 14.06
C MET A 1 -4.46 46.15 13.73
N HIS A 2 -3.84 47.13 13.04
CA HIS A 2 -4.47 48.42 12.70
C HIS A 2 -5.88 48.31 12.06
N ALA A 3 -6.03 47.52 11.00
CA ALA A 3 -7.32 47.41 10.31
C ALA A 3 -8.46 46.86 11.18
N MET A 4 -8.15 45.96 12.12
CA MET A 4 -9.15 45.40 13.02
C MET A 4 -9.66 46.41 14.05
N VAL A 5 -8.80 47.30 14.53
CA VAL A 5 -9.17 48.29 15.55
C VAL A 5 -9.86 49.50 14.94
N TYR A 6 -9.35 50.00 13.81
CA TYR A 6 -9.80 51.29 13.25
C TYR A 6 -10.83 51.16 12.12
N HIS A 7 -10.88 50.02 11.42
CA HIS A 7 -11.75 49.87 10.24
C HIS A 7 -12.90 48.90 10.49
N ILE A 8 -12.69 47.80 11.20
CA ILE A 8 -13.79 46.83 11.44
C ILE A 8 -15.00 47.48 12.15
N PRO A 9 -14.85 48.31 13.22
CA PRO A 9 -16.02 48.96 13.83
C PRO A 9 -16.81 49.84 12.85
N ARG A 10 -16.11 50.55 11.95
CA ARG A 10 -16.72 51.37 10.90
C ARG A 10 -17.43 50.50 9.84
N PHE A 11 -16.91 49.32 9.55
CA PHE A 11 -17.58 48.35 8.67
C PHE A 11 -18.82 47.73 9.33
N MET A 12 -18.77 47.44 10.63
CA MET A 12 -19.91 46.92 11.38
C MET A 12 -21.09 47.90 11.35
N THR A 13 -20.84 49.20 11.59
CA THR A 13 -21.91 50.21 11.58
C THR A 13 -22.46 50.51 10.19
N LYS A 14 -21.60 50.56 9.16
CA LYS A 14 -22.01 50.92 7.80
C LYS A 14 -22.66 49.77 7.03
N TYR A 15 -22.23 48.54 7.29
CA TYR A 15 -22.56 47.39 6.45
C TYR A 15 -23.16 46.22 7.22
N ASP A 16 -23.44 46.36 8.51
CA ASP A 16 -23.99 45.29 9.36
C ASP A 16 -23.16 44.01 9.33
N GLY A 17 -21.83 44.19 9.29
CA GLY A 17 -20.88 43.09 9.28
C GLY A 17 -19.79 43.17 8.22
N THR A 18 -18.73 42.39 8.46
CA THR A 18 -17.61 42.20 7.53
C THR A 18 -17.76 40.92 6.69
N LYS A 19 -18.66 40.00 7.08
CA LYS A 19 -18.77 38.65 6.51
C LYS A 19 -18.97 38.63 4.99
N LYS A 20 -19.78 39.55 4.44
CA LYS A 20 -20.03 39.63 3.00
C LYS A 20 -18.82 40.07 2.16
N PHE A 21 -17.79 40.62 2.80
CA PHE A 21 -16.57 41.08 2.15
C PHE A 21 -15.41 40.09 2.34
N THR A 22 -15.63 38.94 2.97
CA THR A 22 -14.57 37.95 3.15
C THR A 22 -14.34 37.19 1.84
N GLY A 23 -13.07 36.85 1.57
CA GLY A 23 -12.69 36.01 0.44
C GLY A 23 -13.04 34.53 0.60
N GLN A 24 -13.68 34.14 1.71
CA GLN A 24 -13.87 32.73 2.07
C GLN A 24 -14.70 31.96 1.03
N GLY A 25 -15.68 32.61 0.42
CA GLY A 25 -16.45 32.01 -0.68
C GLY A 25 -15.62 31.81 -1.95
N VAL A 26 -14.70 32.73 -2.23
CA VAL A 26 -13.80 32.68 -3.39
C VAL A 26 -12.76 31.57 -3.21
N GLU A 27 -12.17 31.45 -2.02
CA GLU A 27 -11.22 30.36 -1.73
C GLU A 27 -11.87 28.99 -1.83
N LYS A 28 -13.11 28.84 -1.36
CA LYS A 28 -13.85 27.59 -1.52
C LYS A 28 -14.13 27.27 -3.00
N LEU A 29 -14.45 28.28 -3.80
CA LEU A 29 -14.63 28.11 -5.24
C LEU A 29 -13.32 27.67 -5.90
N ASP A 30 -12.18 28.23 -5.48
CA ASP A 30 -10.85 27.83 -5.98
C ASP A 30 -10.52 26.37 -5.66
N ASP A 31 -10.80 25.92 -4.44
CA ASP A 31 -10.67 24.51 -4.04
C ASP A 31 -11.54 23.59 -4.91
N ASP A 32 -12.78 24.00 -5.19
CA ASP A 32 -13.71 23.25 -6.04
C ASP A 32 -13.22 23.20 -7.50
N CYS A 33 -12.72 24.31 -8.03
CA CYS A 33 -12.10 24.39 -9.35
C CYS A 33 -10.88 23.46 -9.46
N ARG A 34 -9.99 23.49 -8.46
CA ARG A 34 -8.83 22.59 -8.39
C ARG A 34 -9.26 21.13 -8.37
N ARG A 35 -10.29 20.78 -7.58
CA ARG A 35 -10.83 19.41 -7.54
C ARG A 35 -11.36 18.96 -8.90
N ILE A 36 -12.13 19.80 -9.59
CA ILE A 36 -12.66 19.49 -10.93
C ILE A 36 -11.51 19.30 -11.93
N HIS A 37 -10.54 20.21 -11.93
CA HIS A 37 -9.37 20.14 -12.80
C HIS A 37 -8.58 18.84 -12.63
N LEU A 38 -8.37 18.39 -11.39
CA LEU A 38 -7.56 17.21 -11.09
C LEU A 38 -8.31 15.88 -11.30
N GLN A 39 -9.63 15.85 -11.05
CA GLN A 39 -10.37 14.58 -10.98
C GLN A 39 -11.36 14.37 -12.14
N ARG A 40 -11.85 15.45 -12.77
CA ARG A 40 -12.98 15.39 -13.71
C ARG A 40 -12.67 15.98 -15.09
N SER A 41 -11.65 16.83 -15.21
CA SER A 41 -11.25 17.41 -16.50
C SER A 41 -10.39 16.44 -17.32
N ASN A 42 -10.57 16.48 -18.64
CA ASN A 42 -9.70 15.77 -19.59
C ASN A 42 -8.44 16.59 -19.98
N LYS A 43 -8.30 17.81 -19.43
CA LYS A 43 -7.20 18.77 -19.62
C LYS A 43 -7.07 19.33 -21.04
N TRP A 44 -8.00 19.03 -21.95
CA TRP A 44 -8.00 19.57 -23.31
C TRP A 44 -8.51 21.01 -23.31
N ASP A 45 -9.53 21.31 -22.50
CA ASP A 45 -10.04 22.66 -22.22
C ASP A 45 -10.48 22.76 -20.75
N ALA A 46 -9.50 22.84 -19.86
CA ALA A 46 -9.71 22.82 -18.42
C ALA A 46 -10.63 23.95 -17.91
N PRO A 47 -10.52 25.21 -18.38
CA PRO A 47 -11.43 26.28 -17.96
C PRO A 47 -12.88 25.97 -18.31
N LYS A 48 -13.14 25.48 -19.53
CA LYS A 48 -14.49 25.10 -19.96
C LYS A 48 -15.05 23.94 -19.15
N ASP A 49 -14.23 22.93 -18.86
CA ASP A 49 -14.63 21.79 -18.02
C ASP A 49 -15.04 22.24 -16.61
N VAL A 50 -14.27 23.15 -16.00
CA VAL A 50 -14.57 23.71 -14.68
C VAL A 50 -15.91 24.46 -14.71
N LEU A 51 -16.15 25.29 -15.71
CA LEU A 51 -17.40 26.03 -15.86
C LEU A 51 -18.61 25.09 -16.07
N LEU A 52 -18.47 24.09 -16.93
CA LEU A 52 -19.54 23.13 -17.23
C LEU A 52 -19.90 22.30 -16.00
N VAL A 53 -18.91 21.73 -15.32
CA VAL A 53 -19.14 20.90 -14.13
C VAL A 53 -19.67 21.76 -12.98
N GLY A 54 -19.15 22.98 -12.80
CA GLY A 54 -19.67 23.93 -11.83
C GLY A 54 -21.16 24.22 -12.06
N LYS A 55 -21.53 24.52 -13.31
CA LYS A 55 -22.93 24.81 -13.65
C LYS A 55 -23.85 23.61 -13.46
N GLN A 56 -23.34 22.41 -13.76
CA GLN A 56 -24.09 21.17 -13.54
C GLN A 56 -24.31 20.91 -12.03
N VAL A 57 -23.32 21.18 -11.18
CA VAL A 57 -23.45 21.05 -9.73
C VAL A 57 -24.47 22.05 -9.17
N GLU A 58 -24.46 23.31 -9.65
CA GLU A 58 -25.49 24.30 -9.28
C GLU A 58 -26.89 23.83 -9.66
N HIS A 59 -27.08 23.35 -10.90
CA HIS A 59 -28.39 22.86 -11.36
C HIS A 59 -28.86 21.63 -10.56
N LEU A 60 -27.92 20.80 -10.08
CA LEU A 60 -28.23 19.61 -9.29
C LEU A 60 -28.37 19.90 -7.79
N TYR A 61 -28.09 21.14 -7.34
CA TYR A 61 -28.17 21.51 -5.92
C TYR A 61 -29.58 21.34 -5.34
N GLU A 62 -30.61 21.62 -6.14
CA GLU A 62 -32.02 21.50 -5.74
C GLU A 62 -32.49 20.03 -5.65
N TYR A 63 -31.73 19.10 -6.20
CA TYR A 63 -32.09 17.68 -6.23
C TYR A 63 -31.36 16.92 -5.12
N GLU A 64 -32.10 16.37 -4.16
CA GLU A 64 -31.54 15.39 -3.24
C GLU A 64 -31.09 14.15 -4.02
N GLY A 65 -29.80 13.80 -3.89
CA GLY A 65 -29.22 12.65 -4.55
C GLY A 65 -29.82 11.35 -4.00
N VAL A 66 -30.82 10.79 -4.68
CA VAL A 66 -31.30 9.44 -4.36
C VAL A 66 -30.24 8.44 -4.81
N SER A 67 -29.77 7.61 -3.87
CA SER A 67 -28.86 6.49 -4.20
C SER A 67 -29.50 5.63 -5.27
N ARG A 68 -28.80 5.47 -6.42
CA ARG A 68 -29.30 4.64 -7.52
C ARG A 68 -29.47 3.22 -7.02
N LYS A 69 -30.69 2.66 -7.12
CA LYS A 69 -30.94 1.24 -6.84
C LYS A 69 -30.14 0.39 -7.84
N TYR A 70 -29.05 -0.20 -7.36
CA TYR A 70 -28.22 -1.07 -8.20
C TYR A 70 -28.94 -2.40 -8.44
N ARG A 71 -29.33 -2.65 -9.69
CA ARG A 71 -29.86 -3.95 -10.12
C ARG A 71 -28.73 -4.75 -10.74
N LYS A 72 -28.27 -5.79 -10.04
CA LYS A 72 -27.28 -6.74 -10.58
C LYS A 72 -27.85 -7.42 -11.82
N GLN A 73 -27.28 -7.11 -12.97
CA GLN A 73 -27.56 -7.85 -14.21
C GLN A 73 -26.82 -9.20 -14.18
N LYS A 74 -27.47 -10.27 -14.63
CA LYS A 74 -26.94 -11.65 -14.66
C LYS A 74 -26.46 -12.13 -13.27
N PRO A 75 -27.38 -12.44 -12.34
CA PRO A 75 -27.03 -12.84 -10.96
C PRO A 75 -26.09 -14.04 -10.93
N GLU A 76 -26.25 -14.96 -11.87
CA GLU A 76 -25.44 -16.18 -12.00
C GLU A 76 -23.96 -15.91 -12.29
N TYR A 77 -23.66 -14.83 -13.02
CA TYR A 77 -22.27 -14.39 -13.21
C TYR A 77 -21.65 -13.93 -11.89
N TRP A 78 -22.38 -13.13 -11.12
CA TRP A 78 -21.92 -12.56 -9.86
C TRP A 78 -21.88 -13.57 -8.71
N ASN A 79 -22.74 -14.57 -8.73
CA ASN A 79 -22.85 -15.56 -7.66
C ASN A 79 -21.88 -16.74 -7.85
N MET A 80 -21.70 -17.23 -9.08
CA MET A 80 -20.88 -18.42 -9.35
C MET A 80 -19.72 -18.14 -10.29
N LYS A 81 -19.97 -17.62 -11.50
CA LYS A 81 -18.92 -17.54 -12.54
C LYS A 81 -17.74 -16.67 -12.15
N ILE A 82 -17.95 -15.61 -11.38
CA ILE A 82 -16.88 -14.72 -10.93
C ILE A 82 -15.94 -15.41 -9.92
N HIS A 83 -16.49 -16.24 -9.04
CA HIS A 83 -15.72 -16.99 -8.06
C HIS A 83 -14.91 -18.09 -8.75
N GLU A 84 -15.53 -18.83 -9.67
CA GLU A 84 -14.86 -19.85 -10.48
C GLU A 84 -13.78 -19.25 -11.38
N SER A 85 -14.06 -18.12 -12.05
CA SER A 85 -13.09 -17.44 -12.90
C SER A 85 -11.89 -16.95 -12.10
N ARG A 86 -12.11 -16.44 -10.87
CA ARG A 86 -11.02 -16.00 -9.98
C ARG A 86 -10.22 -17.16 -9.42
N ALA A 87 -10.85 -18.26 -9.08
CA ALA A 87 -10.17 -19.48 -8.62
C ALA A 87 -9.24 -20.07 -9.71
N LYS A 88 -9.62 -19.93 -10.99
CA LYS A 88 -8.81 -20.36 -12.14
C LYS A 88 -7.66 -19.41 -12.49
N ARG A 89 -7.61 -18.19 -11.94
CA ARG A 89 -6.50 -17.28 -12.21
C ARG A 89 -5.27 -17.78 -11.48
N PRO A 90 -4.11 -17.87 -12.16
CA PRO A 90 -2.87 -18.20 -11.49
C PRO A 90 -2.62 -17.15 -10.40
N LYS A 91 -2.42 -17.61 -9.16
CA LYS A 91 -1.97 -16.71 -8.09
C LYS A 91 -0.59 -16.23 -8.48
N ILE A 92 -0.41 -14.90 -8.48
CA ILE A 92 0.84 -14.20 -8.84
C ILE A 92 2.03 -14.74 -8.02
N PHE A 93 1.77 -15.37 -6.87
CA PHE A 93 2.76 -16.14 -6.13
C PHE A 93 2.31 -17.59 -6.00
N THR A 94 2.99 -18.50 -6.71
CA THR A 94 2.82 -19.94 -6.58
C THR A 94 4.18 -20.60 -6.71
N GLU A 95 4.99 -20.58 -5.64
CA GLU A 95 5.87 -21.69 -5.25
C GLU A 95 6.07 -21.61 -3.73
N LEU A 96 5.23 -22.33 -2.98
CA LEU A 96 5.70 -22.90 -1.72
C LEU A 96 6.19 -24.31 -2.09
N PRO A 97 7.47 -24.63 -1.88
CA PRO A 97 7.94 -26.00 -2.01
C PRO A 97 7.11 -26.90 -1.10
N ASP A 98 6.57 -27.99 -1.67
CA ASP A 98 6.09 -29.12 -0.92
C ASP A 98 7.25 -29.67 -0.08
N ASP A 99 7.27 -29.33 1.19
CA ASP A 99 8.00 -30.09 2.20
C ASP A 99 7.17 -30.11 3.48
N HIS A 100 6.23 -31.06 3.51
CA HIS A 100 5.68 -31.62 4.73
C HIS A 100 6.73 -32.48 5.48
N HIS A 101 8.01 -32.31 5.20
CA HIS A 101 9.12 -32.76 6.02
C HIS A 101 9.74 -31.57 6.75
N VAL A 102 8.95 -30.96 7.63
CA VAL A 102 9.50 -30.28 8.79
C VAL A 102 10.21 -31.38 9.58
N VAL A 103 11.52 -31.51 9.37
CA VAL A 103 12.39 -32.13 10.35
C VAL A 103 12.21 -31.30 11.62
N SER A 104 11.32 -31.77 12.49
CA SER A 104 11.08 -31.32 13.86
C SER A 104 12.28 -31.58 14.78
N GLY A 105 13.49 -31.45 14.26
CA GLY A 105 14.72 -31.47 15.02
C GLY A 105 15.39 -30.11 14.85
N ASP A 106 15.13 -29.20 15.78
CA ASP A 106 16.18 -28.66 16.65
C ASP A 106 15.95 -27.21 17.13
N LEU A 107 14.81 -26.57 16.86
CA LEU A 107 14.47 -25.30 17.52
C LEU A 107 12.95 -25.20 17.75
N MET A 108 12.53 -25.20 19.02
CA MET A 108 11.16 -24.90 19.48
C MET A 108 10.78 -23.45 19.16
N ILE A 109 10.52 -23.12 17.88
CA ILE A 109 10.25 -21.74 17.42
C ILE A 109 8.83 -21.29 17.81
N ASP A 110 7.90 -22.23 17.97
CA ASP A 110 6.52 -21.93 18.34
C ASP A 110 6.35 -21.53 19.81
N GLU A 111 7.24 -21.97 20.69
CA GLU A 111 7.17 -21.67 22.13
C GLU A 111 7.92 -20.39 22.54
N MET A 112 8.81 -19.86 21.69
CA MET A 112 9.59 -18.65 22.04
C MET A 112 8.72 -17.39 22.10
N THR A 113 8.97 -16.56 23.12
CA THR A 113 8.30 -15.28 23.32
C THR A 113 8.76 -14.24 22.28
N ALA A 114 7.94 -13.21 22.06
CA ALA A 114 8.24 -12.16 21.08
C ALA A 114 9.55 -11.39 21.35
N GLU A 115 9.99 -11.34 22.61
CA GLU A 115 11.24 -10.69 23.04
C GLU A 115 12.45 -11.54 22.67
N GLU A 116 12.43 -12.83 22.98
CA GLU A 116 13.47 -13.79 22.61
C GLU A 116 13.67 -13.87 21.09
N LYS A 117 12.57 -13.77 20.33
CA LYS A 117 12.61 -13.69 18.86
C LYS A 117 13.29 -12.42 18.36
N LYS A 118 13.12 -11.28 19.04
CA LYS A 118 13.78 -10.02 18.70
C LYS A 118 15.26 -10.02 19.07
N ASP A 119 15.59 -10.59 20.22
CA ASP A 119 16.99 -10.66 20.68
C ASP A 119 17.82 -11.56 19.77
N LYS A 120 17.30 -12.74 19.37
CA LYS A 120 17.98 -13.60 18.39
C LYS A 120 18.13 -12.95 17.01
N LEU A 121 17.17 -12.11 16.59
CA LEU A 121 17.31 -11.34 15.35
C LEU A 121 18.36 -10.24 15.48
N LYS A 122 18.47 -9.63 16.66
CA LYS A 122 19.46 -8.59 16.95
C LYS A 122 20.88 -9.13 17.04
N GLU A 123 21.07 -10.31 17.65
CA GLU A 123 22.34 -11.06 17.64
C GLU A 123 22.80 -11.36 16.20
N ARG A 124 21.85 -11.60 15.30
CA ARG A 124 22.07 -11.82 13.86
C ARG A 124 22.17 -10.52 13.05
N GLY A 125 22.20 -9.36 13.70
CA GLY A 125 22.37 -8.04 13.07
C GLY A 125 21.10 -7.41 12.48
N PHE A 126 19.93 -8.01 12.66
CA PHE A 126 18.66 -7.47 12.15
C PHE A 126 17.91 -6.66 13.20
N THR A 127 17.87 -5.34 13.03
CA THR A 127 16.99 -4.48 13.83
C THR A 127 15.60 -4.41 13.19
N ASN A 128 14.56 -4.77 13.94
CA ASN A 128 13.17 -4.73 13.46
C ASN A 128 12.26 -3.98 14.43
N ARG A 129 11.25 -3.28 13.90
CA ARG A 129 10.21 -2.57 14.70
C ARG A 129 8.88 -3.32 14.73
N LEU A 130 8.87 -4.61 14.40
CA LEU A 130 7.63 -5.39 14.28
C LEU A 130 6.97 -5.59 15.64
N ARG A 131 5.65 -5.40 15.68
CA ARG A 131 4.81 -5.61 16.88
C ARG A 131 3.96 -6.88 16.82
N SER A 132 3.75 -7.44 15.63
CA SER A 132 2.95 -8.66 15.43
C SER A 132 3.81 -9.91 15.57
N ILE A 133 3.39 -10.82 16.46
CA ILE A 133 4.08 -12.10 16.74
C ILE A 133 4.20 -12.96 15.48
N LYS A 134 3.11 -13.08 14.70
CA LYS A 134 3.08 -13.87 13.46
C LYS A 134 4.09 -13.38 12.43
N LYS A 135 4.17 -12.05 12.23
CA LYS A 135 5.13 -11.45 11.29
C LYS A 135 6.58 -11.59 11.77
N LEU A 136 6.79 -11.58 13.09
CA LEU A 136 8.11 -11.78 13.69
C LEU A 136 8.59 -13.24 13.53
N GLN A 137 7.68 -14.22 13.71
CA GLN A 137 7.94 -15.63 13.43
C GLN A 137 8.31 -15.85 11.96
N GLU A 138 7.54 -15.27 11.04
CA GLU A 138 7.80 -15.39 9.61
C GLU A 138 9.16 -14.77 9.22
N LEU A 139 9.48 -13.59 9.76
CA LEU A 139 10.77 -12.95 9.51
C LEU A 139 11.93 -13.79 10.05
N PHE A 140 11.78 -14.38 11.24
CA PHE A 140 12.79 -15.27 11.84
C PHE A 140 13.00 -16.55 11.02
N LEU A 141 11.92 -17.20 10.57
CA LEU A 141 12.00 -18.38 9.71
C LEU A 141 12.66 -18.07 8.36
N ASN A 142 12.36 -16.91 7.78
CA ASN A 142 12.98 -16.46 6.54
C ASN A 142 14.49 -16.21 6.71
N THR A 143 14.92 -15.61 7.83
CA THR A 143 16.36 -15.44 8.11
C THR A 143 17.10 -16.78 8.23
N LEU A 144 16.51 -17.76 8.93
CA LEU A 144 17.09 -19.10 9.05
C LEU A 144 17.19 -19.81 7.69
N ARG A 145 16.17 -19.64 6.83
CA ARG A 145 16.16 -20.20 5.48
C ARG A 145 17.27 -19.60 4.60
N GLN A 146 17.47 -18.29 4.67
CA GLN A 146 18.53 -17.61 3.90
C GLN A 146 19.93 -18.08 4.33
N GLU A 147 20.19 -18.19 5.65
CA GLU A 147 21.46 -18.70 6.15
C GLU A 147 21.76 -20.13 5.70
N LYS A 148 20.76 -21.02 5.75
CA LYS A 148 20.92 -22.40 5.26
C LYS A 148 21.23 -22.43 3.76
N ASN A 149 20.58 -21.58 2.97
CA ASN A 149 20.82 -21.52 1.52
C ASN A 149 22.26 -21.05 1.22
N ILE A 150 22.72 -19.98 1.87
CA ILE A 150 24.09 -19.47 1.75
C ILE A 150 25.12 -20.53 2.14
N ASN A 151 24.90 -21.23 3.26
CA ASN A 151 25.79 -22.30 3.71
C ASN A 151 25.80 -23.49 2.75
N SER A 152 24.66 -23.87 2.17
CA SER A 152 24.58 -24.94 1.16
C SER A 152 25.35 -24.60 -0.11
N ILE A 153 25.25 -23.34 -0.58
CA ILE A 153 26.00 -22.82 -1.74
C ILE A 153 27.50 -22.81 -1.44
N LEU A 154 27.91 -22.34 -0.26
CA LEU A 154 29.31 -22.35 0.17
C LEU A 154 29.90 -23.77 0.23
N ILE A 155 29.14 -24.74 0.73
CA ILE A 155 29.55 -26.16 0.75
C ILE A 155 29.70 -26.70 -0.67
N LEU A 156 28.74 -26.41 -1.56
CA LEU A 156 28.80 -26.77 -2.98
C LEU A 156 30.04 -26.18 -3.65
N MET A 157 30.30 -24.88 -3.47
CA MET A 157 31.48 -24.20 -4.02
C MET A 157 32.78 -24.81 -3.47
N ALA A 158 32.84 -25.11 -2.17
CA ALA A 158 33.99 -25.77 -1.57
C ALA A 158 34.19 -27.22 -2.07
N SER A 159 33.12 -27.93 -2.43
CA SER A 159 33.20 -29.26 -3.03
C SER A 159 33.68 -29.23 -4.48
N LEU A 160 33.25 -28.22 -5.26
CA LEU A 160 33.67 -27.97 -6.64
C LEU A 160 35.16 -27.59 -6.71
N SER A 161 35.63 -26.68 -5.84
CA SER A 161 37.05 -26.35 -5.75
C SER A 161 37.94 -27.54 -5.36
N ARG A 162 37.44 -28.44 -4.50
CA ARG A 162 38.15 -29.70 -4.18
C ARG A 162 38.20 -30.68 -5.35
N LYS A 163 37.12 -30.81 -6.14
CA LYS A 163 37.13 -31.64 -7.37
C LYS A 163 38.10 -31.12 -8.43
N VAL A 164 38.21 -29.79 -8.59
CA VAL A 164 39.15 -29.16 -9.54
C VAL A 164 40.62 -29.38 -9.14
N MET A 165 40.94 -29.39 -7.84
CA MET A 165 42.30 -29.66 -7.36
C MET A 165 42.70 -31.16 -7.39
N VAL A 166 41.75 -32.09 -7.32
CA VAL A 166 42.05 -33.53 -7.40
C VAL A 166 42.13 -34.02 -8.87
N GLY A 167 41.53 -33.30 -9.82
CA GLY A 167 41.58 -33.60 -11.25
C GLY A 167 42.86 -33.16 -11.98
N THR A 168 43.82 -32.51 -11.32
CA THR A 168 45.08 -31.99 -11.91
C THR A 168 46.33 -32.81 -11.57
N LYS A 169 46.18 -34.13 -11.40
CA LYS A 169 47.30 -35.07 -11.53
C LYS A 169 46.88 -36.17 -12.48
N PHE A 170 47.35 -36.10 -13.72
CA PHE A 170 47.63 -37.21 -14.67
C PHE A 170 47.52 -36.70 -16.12
N ASN A 171 48.63 -36.15 -16.62
CA ASN A 171 49.34 -36.59 -17.83
C ASN A 171 50.29 -35.48 -18.27
N ILE A 172 51.53 -35.56 -17.81
CA ILE A 172 52.66 -34.97 -18.51
C ILE A 172 53.49 -36.17 -18.96
N ASN A 173 53.47 -36.39 -20.28
CA ASN A 173 54.30 -37.24 -21.14
C ASN A 173 55.04 -38.43 -20.52
#